data_AF-A0A2S8UET1-F1
#
_entry.id   AF-A0A2S8UET1-F1
#
_cell.length_a   1.000
_cell.length_b   1.000
_cell.length_c   1.000
_cell.angle_alpha   90.00
_cell.angle_beta   90.00
_cell.angle_gamma   90.00
#
_symmetry.space_group_name_H-M   'P 1'
#
loop_
_entity.id
_entity.type
_entity.pdbx_description
1 polymer ?
#
loop_
_entity_poly.entity_id
_entity_poly.type
_entity_poly.pdbx_seq_one_letter_code
_entity_poly.pdbx_strand_id
1 'polypeptide(L)'
;MEEPVKRRDPLVQRRRFSVNAALDDAFFVFAGLAAIWLAYLIITEAFSWGWWAIAFAIAFWLILAYLVLPRLHSILTRIYVPSYFIGRARTSDGLLGDPVNLAVLGTEEQLTRCMADAGWTRADEVTAASTRRIVLSTLLRRSYDEAPVSPLFLFGRRQDLAYQQEVAGNPAKRHHVRFWRCPEGWMLPGGHRVDWVAAGTFDRAVGFSLFTLQVTHKIDADIDIERDHIVRTLRGADSGVRIVIIRDFSTGYHSRNGGGDSIHTDGDLPVIDLRHVTTVRSAGAAEEPVEQAPVTELRGLS
;
A
#
# COMPACT_ATOMS: atom_id res chain seq x y z
N MET A 1 24.46 -39.62 15.82
CA MET A 1 23.80 -38.34 16.14
C MET A 1 24.53 -37.27 15.36
N GLU A 2 23.99 -36.88 14.21
CA GLU A 2 24.55 -35.77 13.43
C GLU A 2 24.18 -34.44 14.10
N GLU A 3 25.18 -33.59 14.29
CA GLU A 3 25.00 -32.23 14.79
C GLU A 3 24.12 -31.42 13.84
N PRO A 4 23.13 -30.66 14.32
CA PRO A 4 22.32 -29.82 13.45
C PRO A 4 23.20 -28.72 12.84
N VAL A 5 23.45 -28.82 11.53
CA VAL A 5 24.17 -27.82 10.75
C VAL A 5 23.39 -26.49 10.81
N LYS A 6 23.94 -25.52 11.56
CA LYS A 6 23.39 -24.17 11.66
C LYS A 6 23.46 -23.49 10.29
N ARG A 7 22.37 -23.54 9.52
CA ARG A 7 22.25 -22.77 8.25
C ARG A 7 22.49 -21.30 8.58
N ARG A 8 23.53 -20.72 7.98
CA ARG A 8 23.75 -19.27 8.02
C ARG A 8 22.59 -18.62 7.28
N ASP A 9 21.81 -17.85 8.01
CA ASP A 9 20.69 -17.08 7.48
C ASP A 9 21.23 -16.04 6.46
N PRO A 10 20.87 -16.13 5.16
CA PRO A 10 21.38 -15.21 4.15
C PRO A 10 20.87 -13.77 4.33
N LEU A 11 19.91 -13.54 5.22
CA LEU A 11 19.23 -12.25 5.39
C LEU A 11 19.86 -11.34 6.44
N VAL A 12 20.91 -11.76 7.15
CA VAL A 12 21.65 -10.87 8.06
C VAL A 12 22.65 -10.04 7.24
N GLN A 13 22.12 -8.99 6.60
CA GLN A 13 22.92 -7.98 5.93
C GLN A 13 23.80 -7.29 6.98
N ARG A 14 25.08 -7.64 7.06
CA ARG A 14 26.06 -6.94 7.90
C ARG A 14 26.03 -5.46 7.51
N ARG A 15 25.62 -4.59 8.45
CA ARG A 15 25.70 -3.13 8.30
C ARG A 15 27.15 -2.74 7.99
N ARG A 16 27.44 -2.49 6.72
CA ARG A 16 28.63 -1.75 6.32
C ARG A 16 28.36 -0.29 6.63
N PHE A 17 29.26 0.35 7.38
CA PHE A 17 29.25 1.80 7.56
C PHE A 17 29.26 2.43 6.16
N SER A 18 28.20 3.18 5.84
CA SER A 18 28.06 3.90 4.58
C SER A 18 28.23 5.38 4.87
N VAL A 19 29.17 6.04 4.18
CA VAL A 19 29.39 7.50 4.30
C VAL A 19 28.10 8.27 3.97
N ASN A 20 27.32 7.78 3.01
CA ASN A 20 26.03 8.37 2.66
C ASN A 20 25.03 8.27 3.81
N ALA A 21 25.02 7.16 4.55
CA ALA A 21 24.16 7.01 5.72
C ALA A 21 24.56 7.99 6.83
N ALA A 22 25.86 8.18 7.06
CA ALA A 22 26.34 9.15 8.05
C ALA A 22 26.00 10.60 7.65
N LEU A 23 26.09 10.94 6.36
CA LEU A 23 25.69 12.25 5.85
C LEU A 23 24.18 12.46 5.99
N ASP A 24 23.37 11.47 5.64
CA ASP A 24 21.91 11.52 5.80
C ASP A 24 21.51 11.75 7.26
N ASP A 25 22.17 11.05 8.19
CA ASP A 25 21.96 11.22 9.63
C ASP A 25 22.35 12.63 10.10
N ALA A 26 23.47 13.17 9.61
CA ALA A 26 23.90 14.54 9.93
C ALA A 26 22.93 15.60 9.40
N PHE A 27 22.49 15.48 8.14
CA PHE A 27 21.48 16.38 7.56
C PHE A 27 20.15 16.28 8.30
N PHE A 28 19.80 15.11 8.82
CA PHE A 28 18.60 14.95 9.64
C PHE A 28 18.71 15.70 10.96
N VAL A 29 19.81 15.54 11.71
CA VAL A 29 20.02 16.28 12.97
C VAL A 29 20.00 17.78 12.70
N PHE A 30 20.68 18.23 11.65
CA PHE A 30 20.66 19.64 11.25
C PHE A 30 19.25 20.12 10.91
N ALA A 31 18.49 19.39 10.08
CA ALA A 31 17.14 19.77 9.70
C ALA A 31 16.18 19.80 10.91
N GLY A 32 16.33 18.87 11.85
CA GLY A 32 15.58 18.86 13.11
C GLY A 32 15.88 20.08 13.97
N LEU A 33 17.17 20.38 14.18
CA LEU A 33 17.60 21.58 14.91
C LEU A 33 17.16 22.87 14.22
N ALA A 34 17.28 22.94 12.89
CA ALA A 34 16.84 24.08 12.09
C ALA A 34 15.33 24.27 12.16
N ALA A 35 14.54 23.20 12.18
CA ALA A 35 13.09 23.28 12.36
C ALA A 35 12.72 23.75 13.77
N ILE A 36 13.39 23.26 14.82
CA ILE A 36 13.17 23.75 16.20
C ILE A 36 13.52 25.24 16.30
N TRP A 37 14.65 25.64 15.71
CA TRP A 37 15.06 27.04 15.66
C TRP A 37 14.06 27.90 14.88
N LEU A 38 13.59 27.44 13.74
CA LEU A 38 12.57 28.14 12.94
C LEU A 38 11.25 28.24 13.71
N ALA A 39 10.84 27.21 14.44
CA ALA A 39 9.66 27.26 15.32
C ALA A 39 9.82 28.31 16.41
N TYR A 40 11.00 28.37 17.05
CA TYR A 40 11.32 29.39 18.04
C TYR A 40 11.22 30.79 17.44
N LEU A 41 11.87 31.04 16.30
CA LEU A 41 11.80 32.33 15.59
C LEU A 41 10.36 32.72 15.26
N ILE A 42 9.54 31.78 14.78
CA ILE A 42 8.13 32.05 14.50
C ILE A 42 7.40 32.45 15.79
N ILE A 43 7.60 31.75 16.90
CA ILE A 43 6.91 32.07 18.15
C ILE A 43 7.34 33.44 18.69
N THR A 44 8.63 33.78 18.62
CA THR A 44 9.15 35.03 19.18
C THR A 44 8.91 36.23 18.26
N GLU A 45 8.89 36.04 16.94
CA GLU A 45 8.84 37.11 15.95
C GLU A 45 7.54 37.15 15.13
N ALA A 46 6.59 36.21 15.35
CA ALA A 46 5.32 36.18 14.58
C ALA A 46 4.54 37.49 14.67
N PHE A 47 4.63 38.19 15.80
CA PHE A 47 3.89 39.43 16.03
C PHE A 47 4.57 40.67 15.44
N SER A 48 5.86 40.62 15.11
CA SER A 48 6.62 41.74 14.54
C SER A 48 6.59 41.75 12.99
N TRP A 49 6.23 40.63 12.35
CA TRP A 49 6.41 40.43 10.89
C TRP A 49 5.15 40.60 10.04
N GLY A 50 4.00 40.93 10.64
CA GLY A 50 2.75 41.17 9.90
C GLY A 50 2.37 40.00 8.97
N TRP A 51 2.05 40.28 7.71
CA TRP A 51 1.66 39.25 6.71
C TRP A 51 2.77 38.24 6.38
N TRP A 52 4.05 38.59 6.55
CA TRP A 52 5.14 37.64 6.33
C TRP A 52 5.12 36.47 7.30
N ALA A 53 4.57 36.65 8.51
CA ALA A 53 4.40 35.57 9.48
C ALA A 53 3.59 34.39 8.91
N ILE A 54 2.62 34.65 8.02
CA ILE A 54 1.86 33.59 7.35
C ILE A 54 2.75 32.78 6.40
N ALA A 55 3.57 33.46 5.59
CA ALA A 55 4.49 32.79 4.68
C ALA A 55 5.51 31.93 5.44
N PHE A 56 6.03 32.43 6.57
CA PHE A 56 6.90 31.66 7.46
C PHE A 56 6.19 30.47 8.10
N ALA A 57 4.95 30.63 8.56
CA ALA A 57 4.15 29.53 9.10
C ALA A 57 3.93 28.42 8.06
N ILE A 58 3.63 28.78 6.80
CA ILE A 58 3.49 27.83 5.70
C ILE A 58 4.83 27.14 5.40
N ALA A 59 5.93 27.89 5.31
CA ALA A 59 7.26 27.32 5.05
C ALA A 59 7.70 26.36 6.17
N PHE A 60 7.47 26.74 7.43
CA PHE A 60 7.72 25.89 8.59
C PHE A 60 6.86 24.63 8.56
N TRP A 61 5.57 24.76 8.30
CA TRP A 61 4.66 23.61 8.16
C TRP A 61 5.15 22.65 7.07
N LEU A 62 5.58 23.16 5.90
CA LEU A 62 6.11 22.33 4.82
C LEU A 62 7.38 21.57 5.25
N ILE A 63 8.33 22.25 5.90
CA ILE A 63 9.56 21.62 6.41
C ILE A 63 9.23 20.56 7.46
N LEU A 64 8.36 20.89 8.42
CA LEU A 64 7.99 20.00 9.50
C LEU A 64 7.28 18.75 8.98
N ALA A 65 6.21 18.94 8.19
CA ALA A 65 5.32 17.88 7.74
C ALA A 65 5.96 16.98 6.67
N TYR A 66 6.77 17.52 5.77
CA TYR A 66 7.28 16.77 4.62
C TYR A 66 8.76 16.39 4.71
N LEU A 67 9.53 16.97 5.64
CA LEU A 67 10.95 16.62 5.84
C LEU A 67 11.22 16.05 7.23
N VAL A 68 10.86 16.78 8.29
CA VAL A 68 11.27 16.42 9.66
C VAL A 68 10.48 15.23 10.20
N LEU A 69 9.14 15.28 10.17
CA LEU A 69 8.28 14.22 10.71
C LEU A 69 8.49 12.86 9.99
N PRO A 70 8.50 12.76 8.65
CA PRO A 70 8.72 11.48 7.97
C PRO A 70 10.07 10.84 8.31
N ARG A 71 11.13 11.65 8.46
CA ARG A 71 12.45 11.14 8.86
C ARG A 71 12.45 10.66 10.32
N LEU A 72 11.82 11.41 11.22
CA LEU A 72 11.67 11.01 12.61
C LEU A 72 10.90 9.68 12.73
N HIS A 73 9.78 9.55 12.00
CA HIS A 73 9.03 8.29 11.92
C HIS A 73 9.91 7.15 11.40
N SER A 74 10.69 7.35 10.33
CA SER A 74 11.61 6.32 9.79
C SER A 74 12.62 5.82 10.82
N ILE A 75 13.12 6.70 11.70
CA ILE A 75 14.06 6.29 12.76
C ILE A 75 13.33 5.48 13.83
N LEU A 76 12.18 5.96 14.31
CA LEU A 76 11.40 5.29 15.35
C LEU A 76 10.89 3.93 14.87
N THR A 77 10.40 3.84 13.64
CA THR A 77 9.85 2.59 13.08
C THR A 77 10.94 1.54 12.89
N ARG A 78 12.19 1.91 12.57
CA ARG A 78 13.32 0.97 12.55
C ARG A 78 13.60 0.32 13.91
N ILE A 79 13.21 0.96 15.01
CA ILE A 79 13.42 0.46 16.37
C ILE A 79 12.26 -0.45 16.79
N TYR A 80 11.02 -0.01 16.56
CA TYR A 80 9.83 -0.65 17.14
C TYR A 80 8.97 -1.45 16.16
N VAL A 81 9.04 -1.19 14.86
CA VAL A 81 8.24 -1.91 13.85
C VAL A 81 9.05 -3.10 13.34
N PRO A 82 8.54 -4.33 13.50
CA PRO A 82 9.25 -5.52 13.05
C PRO A 82 9.44 -5.55 11.53
N SER A 83 10.49 -6.22 11.09
CA SER A 83 10.80 -6.40 9.66
C SER A 83 10.14 -7.63 9.03
N TYR A 84 9.62 -8.56 9.84
CA TYR A 84 8.92 -9.76 9.39
C TYR A 84 7.47 -9.46 8.97
N PHE A 85 6.86 -10.43 8.27
CA PHE A 85 5.48 -10.30 7.77
C PHE A 85 4.46 -10.39 8.92
N ILE A 86 3.61 -9.38 9.03
CA ILE A 86 2.53 -9.30 10.02
C ILE A 86 1.16 -9.00 9.38
N GLY A 87 0.98 -9.30 8.09
CA GLY A 87 -0.26 -8.98 7.38
C GLY A 87 -0.52 -7.47 7.18
N ARG A 88 0.52 -6.63 7.30
CA ARG A 88 0.44 -5.18 7.10
C ARG A 88 1.58 -4.74 6.20
N ALA A 89 1.27 -3.95 5.17
CA ALA A 89 2.28 -3.27 4.39
C ALA A 89 2.92 -2.13 5.21
N ARG A 90 4.06 -1.62 4.76
CA ARG A 90 4.74 -0.48 5.38
C ARG A 90 4.87 0.70 4.43
N THR A 91 4.74 1.91 4.95
CA THR A 91 5.04 3.14 4.19
C THR A 91 6.55 3.30 4.01
N SER A 92 6.98 4.29 3.23
CA SER A 92 8.41 4.61 3.02
C SER A 92 9.13 5.05 4.31
N ASP A 93 8.40 5.66 5.25
CA ASP A 93 8.87 5.99 6.61
C ASP A 93 8.64 4.84 7.61
N GLY A 94 8.25 3.65 7.15
CA GLY A 94 8.20 2.43 7.95
C GLY A 94 6.98 2.29 8.86
N LEU A 95 6.01 3.21 8.80
CA LEU A 95 4.75 3.09 9.51
C LEU A 95 3.92 1.94 8.94
N LEU A 96 3.04 1.36 9.76
CA LEU A 96 2.11 0.32 9.31
C LEU A 96 1.07 0.93 8.37
N GLY A 97 1.17 0.63 7.08
CA GLY A 97 0.31 1.12 6.01
C GLY A 97 -0.98 0.34 5.89
N ASP A 98 -1.28 -0.13 4.68
CA ASP A 98 -2.53 -0.83 4.39
C ASP A 98 -2.46 -2.31 4.81
N PRO A 99 -3.58 -2.90 5.24
CA PRO A 99 -3.65 -4.30 5.62
C PRO A 99 -3.62 -5.21 4.39
N VAL A 100 -2.96 -6.36 4.52
CA VAL A 100 -3.07 -7.44 3.52
C VAL A 100 -4.42 -8.10 3.73
N ASN A 101 -5.34 -7.87 2.80
CA ASN A 101 -6.73 -8.34 2.87
C ASN A 101 -7.13 -9.21 1.68
N LEU A 102 -6.21 -9.47 0.75
CA LEU A 102 -6.41 -10.38 -0.39
C LEU A 102 -5.15 -11.21 -0.64
N ALA A 103 -5.34 -12.37 -1.27
CA ALA A 103 -4.25 -13.14 -1.87
C ALA A 103 -4.68 -13.69 -3.23
N VAL A 104 -3.70 -14.09 -4.05
CA VAL A 104 -3.94 -14.64 -5.39
C VAL A 104 -3.11 -15.90 -5.60
N LEU A 105 -3.74 -16.90 -6.22
CA LEU A 105 -3.10 -18.08 -6.79
C LEU A 105 -3.18 -17.97 -8.31
N GLY A 106 -2.05 -17.89 -8.99
CA GLY A 106 -1.99 -17.66 -10.43
C GLY A 106 -0.79 -16.84 -10.88
N THR A 107 -0.57 -16.81 -12.20
CA THR A 107 0.54 -16.07 -12.81
C THR A 107 0.25 -14.57 -12.91
N GLU A 108 1.29 -13.79 -13.17
CA GLU A 108 1.17 -12.34 -13.39
C GLU A 108 0.27 -12.03 -14.60
N GLU A 109 0.35 -12.85 -15.64
CA GLU A 109 -0.42 -12.71 -16.88
C GLU A 109 -1.91 -12.94 -16.62
N GLN A 110 -2.26 -13.97 -15.82
CA GLN A 110 -3.64 -14.24 -15.42
C GLN A 110 -4.19 -13.09 -14.58
N LEU A 111 -3.42 -12.62 -13.58
CA LEU A 111 -3.81 -11.49 -12.75
C LEU A 111 -4.02 -10.22 -13.57
N THR A 112 -3.06 -9.87 -14.43
CA THR A 112 -3.12 -8.66 -15.26
C THR A 112 -4.33 -8.69 -16.18
N ARG A 113 -4.62 -9.84 -16.79
CA ARG A 113 -5.79 -10.02 -17.65
C ARG A 113 -7.09 -9.88 -16.87
N CYS A 114 -7.27 -10.60 -15.77
CA CYS A 114 -8.49 -10.50 -14.97
C CYS A 114 -8.74 -9.08 -14.45
N MET A 115 -7.69 -8.38 -14.01
CA MET A 115 -7.81 -6.98 -13.59
C MET A 115 -8.29 -6.10 -14.74
N ALA A 116 -7.71 -6.24 -15.94
CA ALA A 116 -8.12 -5.49 -17.12
C ALA A 116 -9.57 -5.80 -17.54
N ASP A 117 -9.94 -7.09 -17.60
CA ASP A 117 -11.28 -7.54 -17.95
C ASP A 117 -12.33 -7.07 -16.91
N ALA A 118 -11.93 -6.93 -15.65
CA ALA A 118 -12.75 -6.36 -14.56
C ALA A 118 -12.79 -4.82 -14.54
N GLY A 119 -12.22 -4.15 -15.55
CA GLY A 119 -12.26 -2.69 -15.68
C GLY A 119 -11.35 -1.94 -14.70
N TRP A 120 -10.26 -2.58 -14.23
CA TRP A 120 -9.23 -1.93 -13.45
C TRP A 120 -8.10 -1.42 -14.33
N THR A 121 -7.62 -0.22 -14.03
CA THR A 121 -6.51 0.43 -14.75
C THR A 121 -5.22 0.27 -13.95
N ARG A 122 -4.14 -0.17 -14.60
CA ARG A 122 -2.82 -0.25 -13.97
C ARG A 122 -2.30 1.16 -13.69
N ALA A 123 -1.80 1.41 -12.48
CA ALA A 123 -1.22 2.70 -12.13
C ALA A 123 0.19 2.85 -12.74
N ASP A 124 0.51 4.06 -13.21
CA ASP A 124 1.83 4.42 -13.71
C ASP A 124 2.89 4.32 -12.61
N GLU A 125 4.12 4.03 -13.01
CA GLU A 125 5.25 4.14 -12.11
C GLU A 125 5.60 5.60 -11.82
N VAL A 126 6.10 5.85 -10.60
CA VAL A 126 6.62 7.17 -10.21
C VAL A 126 7.89 7.48 -11.02
N THR A 127 7.71 8.21 -12.11
CA THR A 127 8.74 8.71 -13.03
C THR A 127 8.64 10.23 -13.17
N ALA A 128 9.71 10.91 -13.63
CA ALA A 128 9.66 12.35 -13.89
C ALA A 128 8.53 12.75 -14.85
N ALA A 129 8.23 11.88 -15.83
CA ALA A 129 7.11 12.06 -16.75
C ALA A 129 5.75 12.00 -16.03
N SER A 130 5.53 10.97 -15.19
CA SER A 130 4.31 10.86 -14.40
C SER A 130 4.14 12.03 -13.42
N THR A 131 5.21 12.48 -12.75
CA THR A 131 5.18 13.64 -11.85
C THR A 131 4.78 14.91 -12.59
N ARG A 132 5.34 15.15 -13.80
CA ARG A 132 4.93 16.28 -14.64
C ARG A 132 3.46 16.17 -15.04
N ARG A 133 2.98 14.97 -15.35
CA ARG A 133 1.57 14.72 -15.71
C ARG A 133 0.63 14.98 -14.53
N ILE A 134 1.00 14.58 -13.31
CA ILE A 134 0.25 14.92 -12.07
C ILE A 134 0.15 16.44 -11.91
N VAL A 135 1.27 17.16 -12.01
CA VAL A 135 1.27 18.63 -11.85
C VAL A 135 0.38 19.28 -12.90
N LEU A 136 0.50 18.86 -14.16
CA LEU A 136 -0.28 19.43 -15.25
C LEU A 136 -1.78 19.09 -15.14
N SER A 137 -2.14 17.84 -14.81
CA SER A 137 -3.54 17.43 -14.64
C SER A 137 -4.20 18.16 -13.48
N THR A 138 -3.47 18.37 -12.38
CA THR A 138 -3.95 19.14 -11.22
C THR A 138 -4.21 20.60 -11.58
N LEU A 139 -3.27 21.26 -12.27
CA LEU A 139 -3.43 22.65 -12.71
C LEU A 139 -4.57 22.81 -13.72
N LEU A 140 -4.74 21.84 -14.62
CA LEU A 140 -5.79 21.83 -15.64
C LEU A 140 -7.13 21.26 -15.15
N ARG A 141 -7.22 20.81 -13.89
CA ARG A 141 -8.39 20.15 -13.29
C ARG A 141 -8.93 18.99 -14.13
N ARG A 142 -8.04 18.18 -14.70
CA ARG A 142 -8.38 16.97 -15.47
C ARG A 142 -8.16 15.72 -14.61
N SER A 143 -8.97 14.69 -14.82
CA SER A 143 -8.73 13.38 -14.20
C SER A 143 -7.43 12.77 -14.75
N TYR A 144 -6.71 12.07 -13.89
CA TYR A 144 -5.53 11.28 -14.25
C TYR A 144 -5.72 9.88 -13.64
N ASP A 145 -6.28 9.00 -14.45
CA ASP A 145 -6.79 7.69 -14.02
C ASP A 145 -5.68 6.66 -13.88
N GLU A 146 -4.46 6.98 -14.34
CA GLU A 146 -3.25 6.17 -14.20
C GLU A 146 -2.29 6.77 -13.15
N ALA A 147 -2.72 7.77 -12.37
CA ALA A 147 -1.85 8.47 -11.43
C ALA A 147 -1.08 7.50 -10.51
N PRO A 148 0.25 7.69 -10.33
CA PRO A 148 1.05 6.85 -9.46
C PRO A 148 0.55 6.86 -8.01
N VAL A 149 0.56 5.69 -7.39
CA VAL A 149 0.23 5.54 -5.96
C VAL A 149 1.49 5.63 -5.10
N SER A 150 1.34 6.16 -3.88
CA SER A 150 2.42 6.13 -2.89
C SER A 150 2.94 4.70 -2.67
N PRO A 151 4.27 4.52 -2.58
CA PRO A 151 4.86 3.19 -2.45
C PRO A 151 4.52 2.59 -1.09
N LEU A 152 4.13 1.32 -1.12
CA LEU A 152 4.00 0.49 0.07
C LEU A 152 4.94 -0.71 -0.05
N PHE A 153 5.47 -1.12 1.09
CA PHE A 153 6.54 -2.08 1.18
C PHE A 153 6.09 -3.34 1.90
N LEU A 154 6.35 -4.49 1.29
CA LEU A 154 6.14 -5.80 1.86
C LEU A 154 7.31 -6.70 1.42
N PHE A 155 7.71 -7.65 2.25
CA PHE A 155 8.91 -8.48 2.00
C PHE A 155 10.19 -7.67 1.73
N GLY A 156 10.29 -6.46 2.29
CA GLY A 156 11.43 -5.57 2.10
C GLY A 156 11.51 -4.87 0.73
N ARG A 157 10.45 -4.95 -0.10
CA ARG A 157 10.42 -4.31 -1.43
C ARG A 157 9.10 -3.59 -1.70
N ARG A 158 9.12 -2.67 -2.66
CA ARG A 158 7.94 -1.94 -3.15
C ARG A 158 6.94 -2.92 -3.78
N GLN A 159 5.67 -2.55 -3.82
CA GLN A 159 4.66 -3.29 -4.57
C GLN A 159 5.10 -3.55 -6.01
N ASP A 160 4.75 -4.74 -6.52
CA ASP A 160 5.11 -5.18 -7.86
C ASP A 160 4.06 -4.65 -8.87
N LEU A 161 2.78 -4.68 -8.51
CA LEU A 161 1.67 -4.13 -9.30
C LEU A 161 0.77 -3.23 -8.46
N ALA A 162 0.17 -2.23 -9.10
CA ALA A 162 -0.87 -1.41 -8.51
C ALA A 162 -1.95 -1.13 -9.55
N TYR A 163 -3.20 -1.23 -9.14
CA TYR A 163 -4.36 -0.96 -9.97
C TYR A 163 -5.30 0.02 -9.28
N GLN A 164 -6.04 0.76 -10.09
CA GLN A 164 -7.06 1.68 -9.64
C GLN A 164 -8.31 1.62 -10.52
N GLN A 165 -9.44 1.96 -9.93
CA GLN A 165 -10.71 2.10 -10.64
C GLN A 165 -11.41 3.35 -10.11
N GLU A 166 -11.61 4.33 -11.00
CA GLU A 166 -12.22 5.61 -10.64
C GLU A 166 -13.74 5.49 -10.50
N VAL A 167 -14.30 6.15 -9.48
CA VAL A 167 -15.75 6.15 -9.25
C VAL A 167 -16.38 7.38 -9.90
N ALA A 168 -17.21 7.14 -10.93
CA ALA A 168 -18.08 8.14 -11.54
C ALA A 168 -17.38 9.45 -11.97
N GLY A 169 -16.15 9.37 -12.47
CA GLY A 169 -15.38 10.53 -12.93
C GLY A 169 -14.85 11.44 -11.81
N ASN A 170 -14.84 10.95 -10.56
CA ASN A 170 -14.33 11.70 -9.41
C ASN A 170 -12.93 11.23 -9.01
N PRO A 171 -11.87 12.03 -9.26
CA PRO A 171 -10.51 11.64 -8.95
C PRO A 171 -10.22 11.54 -7.44
N ALA A 172 -11.08 12.10 -6.58
CA ALA A 172 -10.95 11.98 -5.13
C ALA A 172 -11.57 10.70 -4.57
N LYS A 173 -12.28 9.91 -5.40
CA LYS A 173 -12.93 8.65 -5.00
C LYS A 173 -12.52 7.51 -5.90
N ARG A 174 -11.69 6.62 -5.37
CA ARG A 174 -11.01 5.60 -6.18
C ARG A 174 -10.84 4.32 -5.40
N HIS A 175 -11.15 3.22 -6.07
CA HIS A 175 -10.80 1.88 -5.64
C HIS A 175 -9.32 1.65 -5.95
N HIS A 176 -8.57 1.06 -5.03
CA HIS A 176 -7.15 0.82 -5.18
C HIS A 176 -6.77 -0.56 -4.67
N VAL A 177 -5.91 -1.26 -5.42
CA VAL A 177 -5.31 -2.50 -4.95
C VAL A 177 -3.84 -2.57 -5.34
N ARG A 178 -3.00 -2.98 -4.41
CA ARG A 178 -1.56 -3.21 -4.62
C ARG A 178 -1.26 -4.68 -4.42
N PHE A 179 -0.42 -5.24 -5.28
CA PHE A 179 -0.01 -6.64 -5.23
C PHE A 179 1.49 -6.78 -5.01
N TRP A 180 1.87 -7.77 -4.22
CA TRP A 180 3.24 -8.22 -4.02
C TRP A 180 3.33 -9.71 -4.30
N ARG A 181 4.30 -10.11 -5.11
CA ARG A 181 4.62 -11.52 -5.35
C ARG A 181 5.13 -12.18 -4.06
N CYS A 182 4.70 -13.37 -3.74
CA CYS A 182 5.28 -14.07 -2.60
C CYS A 182 6.72 -14.52 -2.95
N PRO A 183 7.70 -14.39 -2.03
CA PRO A 183 9.01 -15.00 -2.22
C PRO A 183 8.90 -16.51 -2.48
N GLU A 184 9.87 -17.09 -3.17
CA GLU A 184 9.86 -18.52 -3.43
C GLU A 184 9.80 -19.33 -2.13
N GLY A 185 8.91 -20.33 -2.09
CA GLY A 185 8.71 -21.17 -0.92
C GLY A 185 7.99 -20.49 0.25
N TRP A 186 7.58 -19.22 0.13
CA TRP A 186 6.85 -18.50 1.17
C TRP A 186 5.52 -19.17 1.52
N MET A 187 5.18 -19.14 2.81
CA MET A 187 3.95 -19.69 3.37
C MET A 187 3.27 -18.59 4.18
N LEU A 188 1.98 -18.42 3.99
CA LEU A 188 1.16 -17.64 4.90
C LEU A 188 1.01 -18.39 6.26
N PRO A 189 0.66 -17.68 7.35
CA PRO A 189 0.17 -18.30 8.57
C PRO A 189 -0.83 -19.43 8.28
N GLY A 190 -0.76 -20.52 9.04
CA GLY A 190 -1.58 -21.72 8.79
C GLY A 190 -1.05 -22.63 7.67
N GLY A 191 0.07 -22.29 7.04
CA GLY A 191 0.68 -23.17 6.01
C GLY A 191 -0.02 -23.08 4.66
N HIS A 192 -0.66 -21.95 4.35
CA HIS A 192 -1.26 -21.72 3.03
C HIS A 192 -0.22 -21.20 2.04
N ARG A 193 -0.16 -21.78 0.84
CA ARG A 193 0.65 -21.26 -0.28
C ARG A 193 -0.21 -20.34 -1.14
N VAL A 194 0.35 -19.20 -1.50
CA VAL A 194 -0.21 -18.24 -2.45
C VAL A 194 0.90 -17.66 -3.31
N ASP A 195 0.59 -17.22 -4.52
CA ASP A 195 1.57 -16.63 -5.44
C ASP A 195 1.71 -15.12 -5.21
N TRP A 196 0.62 -14.47 -4.77
CA TRP A 196 0.58 -13.05 -4.47
C TRP A 196 -0.21 -12.76 -3.21
N VAL A 197 0.13 -11.64 -2.56
CA VAL A 197 -0.67 -11.00 -1.52
C VAL A 197 -1.01 -9.59 -1.97
N ALA A 198 -2.16 -9.09 -1.51
CA ALA A 198 -2.65 -7.78 -1.91
C ALA A 198 -3.25 -6.99 -0.75
N ALA A 199 -3.22 -5.67 -0.91
CA ALA A 199 -3.87 -4.71 -0.04
C ALA A 199 -4.82 -3.86 -0.89
N GLY A 200 -6.12 -4.07 -0.71
CA GLY A 200 -7.20 -3.30 -1.31
C GLY A 200 -7.71 -2.22 -0.35
N THR A 201 -7.81 -0.98 -0.82
CA THR A 201 -8.33 0.17 -0.05
C THR A 201 -9.16 1.10 -0.93
N PHE A 202 -10.22 1.68 -0.37
CA PHE A 202 -11.02 2.69 -1.05
C PHE A 202 -10.64 4.09 -0.57
N ASP A 203 -10.23 4.96 -1.48
CA ASP A 203 -10.04 6.38 -1.21
C ASP A 203 -11.39 7.08 -1.28
N ARG A 204 -11.82 7.72 -0.19
CA ARG A 204 -13.13 8.40 -0.11
C ARG A 204 -13.06 9.92 -0.33
N ALA A 205 -11.90 10.53 -0.08
CA ALA A 205 -11.67 11.97 -0.23
C ALA A 205 -10.17 12.32 -0.20
N VAL A 206 -9.81 13.54 -0.58
CA VAL A 206 -8.53 14.15 -0.22
C VAL A 206 -8.72 15.02 1.02
N GLY A 207 -7.80 14.97 1.98
CA GLY A 207 -7.92 15.74 3.21
C GLY A 207 -6.59 15.94 3.94
N PHE A 208 -6.63 16.79 4.96
CA PHE A 208 -5.50 17.02 5.85
C PHE A 208 -5.43 15.92 6.91
N SER A 209 -4.25 15.31 7.11
CA SER A 209 -4.00 14.39 8.21
C SER A 209 -3.40 15.13 9.40
N LEU A 210 -4.09 15.09 10.55
CA LEU A 210 -3.55 15.61 11.81
C LEU A 210 -2.39 14.78 12.36
N PHE A 211 -2.19 13.55 11.87
CA PHE A 211 -1.12 12.65 12.30
C PHE A 211 0.21 12.96 11.62
N THR A 212 0.17 13.24 10.31
CA THR A 212 1.37 13.53 9.51
C THR A 212 1.53 15.02 9.20
N LEU A 213 0.50 15.82 9.48
CA LEU A 213 0.36 17.21 9.03
C LEU A 213 0.42 17.36 7.50
N GLN A 214 0.15 16.29 6.74
CA GLN A 214 0.20 16.30 5.29
C GLN A 214 -1.20 16.31 4.69
N VAL A 215 -1.32 16.86 3.47
CA VAL A 215 -2.48 16.62 2.61
C VAL A 215 -2.32 15.25 1.96
N THR A 216 -3.27 14.36 2.20
CA THR A 216 -3.26 12.96 1.74
C THR A 216 -4.65 12.52 1.32
N HIS A 217 -4.71 11.43 0.55
CA HIS A 217 -5.95 10.70 0.39
C HIS A 217 -6.40 10.11 1.73
N LYS A 218 -7.71 10.11 1.92
CA LYS A 218 -8.41 9.55 3.07
C LYS A 218 -9.00 8.23 2.66
N ILE A 219 -8.54 7.17 3.31
CA ILE A 219 -9.03 5.82 3.10
C ILE A 219 -10.31 5.61 3.90
N ASP A 220 -11.24 4.85 3.34
CA ASP A 220 -12.44 4.39 4.02
C ASP A 220 -12.10 3.38 5.12
N ALA A 221 -12.83 3.47 6.22
CA ALA A 221 -12.49 2.70 7.40
C ALA A 221 -12.83 1.22 7.24
N ASP A 222 -13.86 0.89 6.47
CA ASP A 222 -14.35 -0.48 6.28
C ASP A 222 -13.66 -1.15 5.08
N ILE A 223 -12.41 -1.56 5.28
CA ILE A 223 -11.56 -2.11 4.20
C ILE A 223 -12.10 -3.42 3.61
N ASP A 224 -12.96 -4.14 4.34
CA ASP A 224 -13.58 -5.37 3.86
C ASP A 224 -14.61 -5.10 2.76
N ILE A 225 -15.25 -3.93 2.75
CA ILE A 225 -16.14 -3.52 1.66
C ILE A 225 -15.37 -3.41 0.34
N GLU A 226 -14.16 -2.85 0.40
CA GLU A 226 -13.29 -2.74 -0.76
C GLU A 226 -12.75 -4.10 -1.20
N ARG A 227 -12.30 -4.92 -0.25
CA ARG A 227 -11.89 -6.30 -0.49
C ARG A 227 -12.97 -7.07 -1.26
N ASP A 228 -14.21 -6.97 -0.79
CA ASP A 228 -15.34 -7.68 -1.37
C ASP A 228 -15.75 -7.09 -2.74
N HIS A 229 -15.54 -5.78 -2.96
CA HIS A 229 -15.67 -5.15 -4.27
C HIS A 229 -14.66 -5.71 -5.28
N ILE A 230 -13.39 -5.83 -4.90
CA ILE A 230 -12.35 -6.43 -5.75
C ILE A 230 -12.71 -7.88 -6.11
N VAL A 231 -13.08 -8.68 -5.11
CA VAL A 231 -13.51 -10.08 -5.34
C VAL A 231 -14.71 -10.14 -6.29
N ARG A 232 -15.72 -9.29 -6.08
CA ARG A 232 -16.93 -9.26 -6.91
C ARG A 232 -16.63 -8.86 -8.35
N THR A 233 -15.82 -7.84 -8.58
CA THR A 233 -15.47 -7.37 -9.93
C THR A 233 -14.69 -8.44 -10.70
N LEU A 234 -13.74 -9.13 -10.06
CA LEU A 234 -12.97 -10.18 -10.70
C LEU A 234 -13.81 -11.42 -11.03
N ARG A 235 -14.70 -11.85 -10.13
CA ARG A 235 -15.64 -12.96 -10.40
C ARG A 235 -16.67 -12.63 -11.48
N GLY A 236 -17.06 -11.35 -11.57
CA GLY A 236 -17.97 -10.88 -12.61
C GLY A 236 -17.34 -10.83 -14.00
N ALA A 237 -16.01 -10.69 -14.07
CA ALA A 237 -15.27 -10.55 -15.32
C ALA A 237 -14.88 -11.88 -15.97
N ASP A 238 -14.59 -12.92 -15.19
CA ASP A 238 -14.18 -14.23 -15.72
C ASP A 238 -14.74 -15.38 -14.85
N SER A 239 -15.44 -16.32 -15.49
CA SER A 239 -16.08 -17.46 -14.82
C SER A 239 -15.09 -18.51 -14.28
N GLY A 240 -13.83 -18.46 -14.74
CA GLY A 240 -12.73 -19.25 -14.23
C GLY A 240 -12.22 -18.80 -12.86
N VAL A 241 -12.59 -17.59 -12.38
CA VAL A 241 -12.17 -17.10 -11.06
C VAL A 241 -12.89 -17.85 -9.95
N ARG A 242 -12.12 -18.51 -9.09
CA ARG A 242 -12.63 -19.19 -7.88
C ARG A 242 -12.15 -18.47 -6.63
N ILE A 243 -12.94 -18.54 -5.56
CA ILE A 243 -12.58 -17.90 -4.28
C ILE A 243 -12.46 -18.96 -3.19
N VAL A 244 -11.34 -18.93 -2.48
CA VAL A 244 -11.10 -19.70 -1.26
C VAL A 244 -10.87 -18.73 -0.12
N ILE A 245 -11.70 -18.75 0.93
CA ILE A 245 -11.55 -17.85 2.08
C ILE A 245 -10.73 -18.55 3.15
N ILE A 246 -9.59 -17.96 3.53
CA ILE A 246 -8.87 -18.33 4.76
C ILE A 246 -9.51 -17.53 5.89
N ARG A 247 -10.31 -18.20 6.71
CA ARG A 247 -10.93 -17.60 7.89
C ARG A 247 -9.90 -17.32 8.97
N ASP A 248 -10.07 -16.23 9.71
CA ASP A 248 -9.24 -15.85 10.85
C ASP A 248 -7.74 -15.76 10.49
N PHE A 249 -7.43 -15.36 9.26
CA PHE A 249 -6.04 -15.19 8.79
C PHE A 249 -5.27 -14.23 9.69
N SER A 250 -5.96 -13.17 10.11
CA SER A 250 -5.62 -12.38 11.27
C SER A 250 -6.84 -12.31 12.18
N THR A 251 -6.63 -11.97 13.45
CA THR A 251 -7.76 -11.55 14.29
C THR A 251 -8.40 -10.31 13.67
N GLY A 252 -9.72 -10.21 13.59
CA GLY A 252 -10.35 -8.93 13.25
C GLY A 252 -9.90 -7.81 14.19
N TYR A 253 -9.74 -6.60 13.67
CA TYR A 253 -9.22 -5.47 14.45
C TYR A 253 -9.72 -4.11 13.99
N HIS A 254 -9.62 -3.16 14.94
CA HIS A 254 -9.80 -1.74 14.73
C HIS A 254 -8.47 -1.04 14.98
N SER A 255 -7.94 -0.34 13.98
CA SER A 255 -6.63 0.30 14.06
C SER A 255 -6.55 1.56 13.22
N ARG A 256 -5.33 2.09 13.02
CA ARG A 256 -5.02 3.17 12.09
C ARG A 256 -3.88 2.79 11.15
N ASN A 257 -3.90 3.34 9.95
CA ASN A 257 -2.76 3.26 9.02
C ASN A 257 -1.72 4.37 9.28
N GLY A 258 -0.62 4.33 8.54
CA GLY A 258 0.46 5.33 8.63
C GLY A 258 0.02 6.76 8.28
N GLY A 259 -1.07 6.92 7.53
CA GLY A 259 -1.70 8.21 7.26
C GLY A 259 -2.61 8.71 8.39
N GLY A 260 -2.87 7.88 9.40
CA GLY A 260 -3.76 8.16 10.53
C GLY A 260 -5.23 7.84 10.29
N ASP A 261 -5.59 7.22 9.16
CA ASP A 261 -6.97 6.84 8.86
C ASP A 261 -7.34 5.55 9.58
N SER A 262 -8.60 5.46 10.04
CA SER A 262 -9.11 4.29 10.75
C SER A 262 -9.21 3.08 9.83
N ILE A 263 -9.06 1.88 10.39
CA ILE A 263 -9.20 0.59 9.69
C ILE A 263 -10.09 -0.31 10.55
N HIS A 264 -11.06 -0.96 9.92
CA HIS A 264 -11.96 -1.97 10.46
C HIS A 264 -11.88 -3.18 9.52
N THR A 265 -11.57 -4.36 10.07
CA THR A 265 -11.54 -5.61 9.30
C THR A 265 -11.95 -6.80 10.15
N ASP A 266 -12.64 -7.75 9.54
CA ASP A 266 -12.98 -9.07 10.09
C ASP A 266 -11.75 -9.98 10.25
N GLY A 267 -10.65 -9.69 9.54
CA GLY A 267 -9.39 -10.42 9.58
C GLY A 267 -9.32 -11.62 8.64
N ASP A 268 -10.35 -11.87 7.84
CA ASP A 268 -10.38 -12.94 6.84
C ASP A 268 -9.58 -12.59 5.59
N LEU A 269 -9.03 -13.62 4.92
CA LEU A 269 -8.24 -13.47 3.71
C LEU A 269 -8.83 -14.30 2.55
N PRO A 270 -9.63 -13.70 1.68
CA PRO A 270 -10.02 -14.28 0.40
C PRO A 270 -8.79 -14.48 -0.51
N VAL A 271 -8.62 -15.71 -0.96
CA VAL A 271 -7.66 -16.14 -1.97
C VAL A 271 -8.39 -16.26 -3.31
N ILE A 272 -7.97 -15.44 -4.26
CA ILE A 272 -8.48 -15.44 -5.63
C ILE A 272 -7.68 -16.46 -6.43
N ASP A 273 -8.30 -17.59 -6.77
CA ASP A 273 -7.68 -18.65 -7.56
C ASP A 273 -7.97 -18.43 -9.04
N LEU A 274 -6.92 -18.00 -9.76
CA LEU A 274 -6.92 -17.71 -11.18
C LEU A 274 -6.35 -18.86 -12.00
N ARG A 275 -5.99 -20.00 -11.41
CA ARG A 275 -5.35 -21.11 -12.15
C ARG A 275 -6.25 -21.72 -13.23
N HIS A 276 -7.56 -21.50 -13.14
CA HIS A 276 -8.55 -21.90 -14.14
C HIS A 276 -8.84 -20.83 -15.20
N VAL A 277 -8.24 -19.64 -15.08
CA VAL A 277 -8.37 -18.55 -16.05
C VAL A 277 -7.45 -18.84 -17.24
N THR A 278 -8.03 -18.81 -18.44
CA THR A 278 -7.28 -19.07 -19.68
C THR A 278 -6.67 -17.77 -20.20
N THR A 279 -5.34 -17.71 -20.36
CA THR A 279 -4.63 -16.51 -20.83
C THR A 279 -4.69 -16.30 -22.35
N VAL A 280 -5.00 -17.35 -23.12
CA VAL A 280 -5.14 -17.28 -24.59
C VAL A 280 -6.60 -17.09 -24.98
N ARG A 281 -6.91 -16.02 -25.71
CA ARG A 281 -8.25 -15.79 -26.24
C ARG A 281 -8.45 -16.69 -27.46
N SER A 282 -9.10 -17.84 -27.30
CA SER A 282 -9.55 -18.61 -28.47
C SER A 282 -10.70 -17.84 -29.11
N ALA A 283 -10.45 -17.25 -30.28
CA ALA A 283 -11.49 -16.56 -31.04
C ALA A 283 -12.51 -17.59 -31.53
N GLY A 284 -13.63 -17.74 -30.80
CA GLY A 284 -14.78 -18.53 -31.28
C GLY A 284 -15.46 -19.47 -30.29
N ALA A 285 -15.05 -19.54 -29.02
CA ALA A 285 -15.86 -20.24 -28.03
C ALA A 285 -17.01 -19.33 -27.58
N ALA A 286 -18.25 -19.69 -27.91
CA ALA A 286 -19.42 -19.08 -27.31
C ALA A 286 -19.31 -19.18 -25.78
N GLU A 287 -19.55 -18.07 -25.08
CA GLU A 287 -19.69 -18.07 -23.61
C GLU A 287 -20.92 -18.89 -23.24
N GLU A 288 -20.71 -20.18 -22.98
CA GLU A 288 -21.72 -20.95 -22.25
C GLU A 288 -21.86 -20.36 -20.84
N PRO A 289 -23.08 -20.33 -20.27
CA PRO A 289 -23.27 -19.87 -18.91
C PRO A 289 -22.61 -20.85 -17.96
N VAL A 290 -21.34 -20.60 -17.64
CA VAL A 290 -20.60 -21.33 -16.61
C VAL A 290 -21.16 -20.87 -15.28
N GLU A 291 -21.85 -21.77 -14.59
CA GLU A 291 -22.30 -21.58 -13.22
C GLU A 291 -21.10 -21.16 -12.36
N GLN A 292 -21.24 -20.04 -11.64
CA GLN A 292 -20.14 -19.50 -10.85
C GLN A 292 -19.66 -20.54 -9.84
N ALA A 293 -18.35 -20.85 -9.85
CA ALA A 293 -17.79 -21.83 -8.94
C ALA A 293 -18.09 -21.46 -7.47
N PRO A 294 -18.40 -22.45 -6.61
CA PRO A 294 -18.73 -22.21 -5.22
C PRO A 294 -17.54 -21.60 -4.46
N VAL A 295 -17.83 -20.72 -3.50
CA VAL A 295 -16.82 -20.21 -2.55
C VAL A 295 -16.48 -21.32 -1.58
N THR A 296 -15.19 -21.62 -1.43
CA THR A 296 -14.71 -22.62 -0.48
C THR A 296 -14.17 -21.92 0.77
N GLU A 297 -14.54 -22.37 1.96
CA GLU A 297 -13.98 -21.84 3.20
C GLU A 297 -12.97 -22.81 3.80
N LEU A 298 -11.81 -22.27 4.19
CA LEU A 298 -10.79 -22.96 4.96
C LEU A 298 -10.76 -22.32 6.35
N ARG A 299 -11.05 -23.11 7.39
CA ARG A 299 -10.82 -22.74 8.78
C ARG A 299 -9.54 -23.42 9.25
N GLY A 300 -8.62 -22.66 9.82
CA GLY A 300 -7.40 -23.21 10.39
C GLY A 300 -7.68 -23.88 11.75
N LEU A 301 -7.88 -25.19 11.75
CA LEU A 301 -7.37 -26.08 12.80
C LEU A 301 -7.00 -27.41 12.13
N SER A 302 -5.71 -27.71 12.07
CA SER A 302 -5.18 -29.07 12.11
C SER A 302 -4.22 -29.20 13.29
#